data_AF-A0A519NGY3-F1
#
_entry.id   AF-A0A519NGY3-F1
#
_cell.length_a   1.000
_cell.length_b   1.000
_cell.length_c   1.000
_cell.angle_alpha   90.00
_cell.angle_beta   90.00
_cell.angle_gamma   90.00
#
_symmetry.space_group_name_H-M   'P 1'
#
loop_
_entity.id
_entity.type
_entity.pdbx_description
1 polymer ?
#
loop_
_entity_poly.entity_id
_entity_poly.type
_entity_poly.pdbx_seq_one_letter_code
_entity_poly.pdbx_strand_id
1 'polypeptide(L)'
;MKPFLLLGAAALTLASCSLQKQTSNTAKTLGIYGAGVIQKPVLTNLKVNPQSFTSSYAGSGTQGIDYHKSQAIAKAMIETKADVIIEPAYTITQSGSGISIALKGYAGRYENFRPMEMADTSLLIDVGIIDYNNGPGDTPAPKPAKKKGKAGWILLALLVGGAAAASGGL
;
A
#
# COMPACT_ATOMS: atom_id res chain seq x y z
N MET A 1 52.55 18.61 6.69
CA MET A 1 51.36 19.42 6.29
C MET A 1 50.46 18.73 5.27
N LYS A 2 50.96 17.80 4.42
CA LYS A 2 50.15 17.04 3.44
C LYS A 2 49.12 16.01 4.01
N PRO A 3 49.30 15.36 5.18
CA PRO A 3 48.32 14.35 5.61
C PRO A 3 47.01 14.95 6.16
N PHE A 4 47.05 16.18 6.68
CA PHE A 4 45.85 16.86 7.19
C PHE A 4 44.91 17.35 6.08
N LEU A 5 45.45 17.66 4.90
CA LEU A 5 44.68 18.10 3.73
C LEU A 5 43.90 16.93 3.09
N LEU A 6 44.49 15.72 3.12
CA LEU A 6 43.84 14.48 2.69
C LEU A 6 42.71 14.06 3.64
N LEU A 7 42.88 14.24 4.94
CA LEU A 7 41.84 13.89 5.93
C LEU A 7 40.64 14.85 5.87
N GLY A 8 40.88 16.14 5.59
CA GLY A 8 39.81 17.12 5.38
C GLY A 8 39.00 16.87 4.11
N ALA A 9 39.66 16.47 3.02
CA ALA A 9 38.99 16.15 1.75
C ALA A 9 38.11 14.89 1.85
N ALA A 10 38.51 13.90 2.65
CA ALA A 10 37.74 12.68 2.87
C ALA A 10 36.47 12.89 3.72
N ALA A 11 36.47 13.88 4.63
CA ALA A 11 35.29 14.21 5.43
C ALA A 11 34.18 14.90 4.62
N LEU A 12 34.54 15.63 3.55
CA LEU A 12 33.59 16.33 2.68
C LEU A 12 32.80 15.40 1.75
N THR A 13 33.32 14.22 1.44
CA THR A 13 32.62 13.25 0.56
C THR A 13 31.51 12.49 1.28
N LEU A 14 31.58 12.36 2.62
CA LEU A 14 30.57 11.68 3.44
C LEU A 14 29.33 12.56 3.70
N ALA A 15 29.45 13.89 3.60
CA ALA A 15 28.34 14.83 3.81
C ALA A 15 27.35 14.92 2.63
N SER A 16 27.68 14.34 1.48
CA SER A 16 26.84 14.40 0.27
C SER A 16 25.70 13.35 0.26
N CYS A 17 25.76 12.35 1.13
CA CYS A 17 24.68 11.38 1.31
C CYS A 17 23.56 11.93 2.20
N SER A 18 22.95 13.05 1.81
CA SER A 18 21.64 13.39 2.37
C SER A 18 20.62 12.36 1.86
N LEU A 19 19.98 11.63 2.77
CA LEU A 19 18.86 10.75 2.43
C LEU A 19 17.72 11.63 1.91
N GLN A 20 17.70 11.87 0.60
CA GLN A 20 16.59 12.50 -0.06
C GLN A 20 15.43 11.49 -0.05
N LYS A 21 14.58 11.61 0.96
CA LYS A 21 13.37 10.81 1.11
C LYS A 21 12.45 11.11 -0.09
N GLN A 22 12.62 10.37 -1.18
CA GLN A 22 11.73 10.46 -2.34
C GLN A 22 10.41 9.79 -1.99
N THR A 23 9.50 10.55 -1.39
CA THR A 23 8.09 10.16 -1.36
C THR A 23 7.49 10.50 -2.71
N SER A 24 7.66 9.60 -3.66
CA SER A 24 6.94 9.64 -4.93
C SER A 24 5.50 9.20 -4.66
N ASN A 25 4.61 10.17 -4.40
CA ASN A 25 3.19 9.92 -4.37
C ASN A 25 2.68 9.99 -5.82
N THR A 26 2.71 8.85 -6.52
CA THR A 26 2.24 8.73 -7.91
C THR A 26 0.73 8.70 -8.04
N ALA A 27 -0.02 8.80 -6.93
CA ALA A 27 -1.45 9.03 -7.02
C ALA A 27 -1.66 10.51 -7.38
N LYS A 28 -2.14 10.78 -8.60
CA LYS A 28 -2.85 12.03 -8.89
C LYS A 28 -4.12 12.05 -8.04
N THR A 29 -3.98 12.38 -6.76
CA THR A 29 -5.09 12.83 -5.94
C THR A 29 -5.38 14.25 -6.41
N LEU A 30 -6.18 14.37 -7.48
CA LEU A 30 -6.93 15.61 -7.70
C LEU A 30 -7.60 15.91 -6.36
N GLY A 31 -7.46 17.15 -5.86
CA GLY A 31 -7.84 17.54 -4.52
C GLY A 31 -9.33 17.31 -4.24
N ILE A 32 -9.66 16.10 -3.82
CA ILE A 32 -10.96 15.78 -3.26
C ILE A 32 -10.86 16.12 -1.77
N TYR A 33 -11.03 17.41 -1.46
CA TYR A 33 -11.23 17.88 -0.10
C TYR A 33 -12.65 18.45 -0.02
N GLY A 34 -13.52 17.74 0.71
CA GLY A 34 -14.91 18.12 0.97
C GLY A 34 -15.85 16.92 1.02
N ALA A 35 -16.96 17.05 1.76
CA ALA A 35 -18.12 16.18 1.67
C ALA A 35 -18.73 16.30 0.25
N GLY A 36 -18.31 15.48 -0.70
CA GLY A 36 -18.75 15.69 -2.08
C GLY A 36 -18.29 14.70 -3.15
N VAL A 37 -17.75 13.53 -2.80
CA VAL A 37 -17.61 12.47 -3.80
C VAL A 37 -18.94 11.73 -3.88
N ILE A 38 -19.77 12.12 -4.83
CA ILE A 38 -20.93 11.31 -5.23
C ILE A 38 -20.38 10.16 -6.08
N GLN A 39 -20.02 9.06 -5.42
CA GLN A 39 -19.68 7.81 -6.10
C GLN A 39 -21.00 7.10 -6.46
N LYS A 40 -21.23 6.87 -7.76
CA LYS A 40 -22.27 5.95 -8.21
C LYS A 40 -21.68 4.54 -8.22
N PRO A 41 -22.08 3.64 -7.32
CA PRO A 41 -21.54 2.29 -7.30
C PRO A 41 -22.00 1.54 -8.56
N VAL A 42 -21.10 0.71 -9.10
CA VAL A 42 -21.43 -0.22 -10.18
C VAL A 42 -21.79 -1.54 -9.53
N LEU A 43 -22.95 -2.07 -9.89
CA LEU A 43 -23.40 -3.38 -9.44
C LEU A 43 -22.97 -4.43 -10.45
N THR A 44 -22.65 -5.62 -9.94
CA THR A 44 -22.22 -6.76 -10.74
C THR A 44 -22.72 -8.03 -10.09
N ASN A 45 -23.05 -9.02 -10.91
CA ASN A 45 -23.45 -10.32 -10.44
C ASN A 45 -22.22 -11.22 -10.40
N LEU A 46 -21.96 -11.82 -9.25
CA LEU A 46 -20.94 -12.85 -9.14
C LEU A 46 -21.54 -14.20 -9.52
N LYS A 47 -21.11 -14.73 -10.67
CA LYS A 47 -21.44 -16.09 -11.09
C LYS A 47 -20.40 -17.06 -10.55
N VAL A 48 -20.81 -17.92 -9.63
CA VAL A 48 -19.95 -18.94 -9.04
C VAL A 48 -20.19 -20.27 -9.74
N ASN A 49 -19.12 -20.91 -10.19
CA ASN A 49 -19.18 -22.28 -10.69
C ASN A 49 -19.40 -23.23 -9.51
N PRO A 50 -20.49 -24.03 -9.48
CA PRO A 50 -20.77 -24.95 -8.38
C PRO A 50 -19.78 -26.11 -8.29
N GLN A 51 -19.01 -26.39 -9.34
CA GLN A 51 -17.99 -27.43 -9.30
C GLN A 51 -16.70 -26.90 -8.69
N SER A 52 -16.25 -27.54 -7.61
CA SER A 52 -14.96 -27.23 -7.01
C SER A 52 -13.82 -27.64 -7.95
N PHE A 53 -12.79 -26.82 -8.07
CA PHE A 53 -11.57 -27.16 -8.79
C PHE A 53 -10.42 -27.40 -7.82
N THR A 54 -9.36 -28.07 -8.31
CA THR A 54 -8.10 -28.19 -7.57
C THR A 54 -6.96 -27.81 -8.51
N SER A 55 -6.11 -26.88 -8.09
CA SER A 55 -4.90 -26.47 -8.80
C SER A 55 -3.69 -26.68 -7.89
N SER A 56 -2.54 -27.03 -8.48
CA SER A 56 -1.31 -27.27 -7.74
C SER A 56 -0.20 -26.34 -8.23
N TYR A 57 0.47 -25.69 -7.29
CA TYR A 57 1.63 -24.85 -7.52
C TYR A 57 2.85 -25.43 -6.81
N ALA A 58 3.99 -25.49 -7.50
CA ALA A 58 5.27 -25.90 -6.94
C ALA A 58 6.31 -24.79 -7.12
N GLY A 59 7.12 -24.56 -6.09
CA GLY A 59 8.17 -23.56 -6.09
C GLY A 59 9.34 -23.94 -5.19
N SER A 60 10.43 -23.17 -5.30
CA SER A 60 11.58 -23.30 -4.41
C SER A 60 11.27 -22.71 -3.04
N GLY A 61 11.71 -23.36 -1.95
CA GLY A 61 11.49 -22.92 -0.57
C GLY A 61 12.30 -21.69 -0.12
N THR A 62 12.86 -20.92 -1.04
CA THR A 62 13.62 -19.69 -0.74
C THR A 62 12.72 -18.50 -0.39
N GLN A 63 11.43 -18.56 -0.74
CA GLN A 63 10.46 -17.50 -0.49
C GLN A 63 9.50 -17.87 0.65
N GLY A 64 8.82 -16.87 1.21
CA GLY A 64 7.82 -17.08 2.26
C GLY A 64 6.57 -17.84 1.76
N ILE A 65 5.88 -18.52 2.68
CA ILE A 65 4.65 -19.30 2.37
C ILE A 65 3.57 -18.42 1.72
N ASP A 66 3.40 -17.17 2.17
CA ASP A 66 2.38 -16.27 1.62
C ASP A 66 2.66 -15.88 0.18
N TYR A 67 3.95 -15.77 -0.19
CA TYR A 67 4.32 -15.61 -1.60
C TYR A 67 3.84 -16.81 -2.41
N HIS A 68 4.12 -18.03 -1.98
CA HIS A 68 3.68 -19.23 -2.70
C HIS A 68 2.15 -19.38 -2.74
N LYS A 69 1.42 -19.00 -1.68
CA LYS A 69 -0.05 -18.95 -1.70
C LYS A 69 -0.56 -17.98 -2.76
N SER A 70 0.02 -16.78 -2.86
CA SER A 70 -0.38 -15.80 -3.87
C SER A 70 -0.14 -16.31 -5.29
N GLN A 71 0.98 -17.02 -5.53
CA GLN A 71 1.27 -17.67 -6.81
C GLN A 71 0.30 -18.82 -7.12
N ALA A 72 -0.08 -19.61 -6.13
CA ALA A 72 -1.09 -20.66 -6.28
C ALA A 72 -2.46 -20.09 -6.68
N ILE A 73 -2.87 -18.97 -6.09
CA ILE A 73 -4.11 -18.25 -6.47
C ILE A 73 -4.01 -17.73 -7.90
N ALA A 74 -2.92 -17.05 -8.26
CA ALA A 74 -2.74 -16.49 -9.60
C ALA A 74 -2.78 -17.59 -10.68
N LYS A 75 -2.08 -18.71 -10.43
CA LYS A 75 -2.12 -19.89 -11.31
C LYS A 75 -3.54 -20.46 -11.43
N ALA A 76 -4.22 -20.67 -10.31
CA ALA A 76 -5.58 -21.18 -10.29
C ALA A 76 -6.57 -20.27 -11.05
N MET A 77 -6.46 -18.95 -10.88
CA MET A 77 -7.29 -17.98 -11.61
C MET A 77 -7.08 -18.07 -13.12
N ILE A 78 -5.83 -18.22 -13.59
CA ILE A 78 -5.51 -18.39 -15.01
C ILE A 78 -6.09 -19.70 -15.56
N GLU A 79 -5.90 -20.81 -14.85
CA GLU A 79 -6.39 -22.14 -15.27
C GLU A 79 -7.92 -22.19 -15.35
N THR A 80 -8.60 -21.56 -14.40
CA THR A 80 -10.07 -21.55 -14.31
C THR A 80 -10.72 -20.39 -15.06
N LYS A 81 -9.93 -19.46 -15.60
CA LYS A 81 -10.40 -18.19 -16.19
C LYS A 81 -11.37 -17.44 -15.27
N ALA A 82 -11.07 -17.46 -13.98
CA ALA A 82 -11.88 -16.84 -12.93
C ALA A 82 -11.34 -15.46 -12.57
N ASP A 83 -12.25 -14.56 -12.18
CA ASP A 83 -11.87 -13.24 -11.64
C ASP A 83 -11.61 -13.31 -10.13
N VAL A 84 -12.30 -14.22 -9.44
CA VAL A 84 -12.18 -14.42 -7.99
C VAL A 84 -12.29 -15.91 -7.65
N ILE A 85 -11.57 -16.33 -6.61
CA ILE A 85 -11.70 -17.68 -6.04
C ILE A 85 -12.47 -17.56 -4.73
N ILE A 86 -13.57 -18.30 -4.62
CA ILE A 86 -14.42 -18.34 -3.43
C ILE A 86 -13.99 -19.52 -2.55
N GLU A 87 -13.88 -19.25 -1.26
CA GLU A 87 -13.46 -20.20 -0.21
C GLU A 87 -12.18 -20.99 -0.57
N PRO A 88 -11.04 -20.29 -0.76
CA PRO A 88 -9.78 -20.97 -1.08
C PRO A 88 -9.27 -21.78 0.14
N ALA A 89 -9.11 -23.08 -0.06
CA ALA A 89 -8.49 -24.01 0.89
C ALA A 89 -7.11 -24.44 0.38
N TYR A 90 -6.09 -24.35 1.23
CA TYR A 90 -4.71 -24.68 0.88
C TYR A 90 -4.23 -25.93 1.61
N THR A 91 -3.65 -26.86 0.86
CA THR A 91 -2.85 -27.97 1.38
C THR A 91 -1.39 -27.71 1.02
N ILE A 92 -0.54 -27.55 2.03
CA ILE A 92 0.86 -27.17 1.85
C ILE A 92 1.74 -28.38 2.20
N THR A 93 2.61 -28.77 1.26
CA THR A 93 3.62 -29.80 1.45
C THR A 93 4.99 -29.18 1.28
N GLN A 94 5.81 -29.20 2.32
CA GLN A 94 7.19 -28.73 2.28
C GLN A 94 8.13 -29.92 2.29
N SER A 95 9.09 -29.95 1.36
CA SER A 95 10.10 -31.01 1.26
C SER A 95 11.46 -30.39 1.02
N GLY A 96 12.32 -30.36 2.06
CA GLY A 96 13.72 -29.92 1.98
C GLY A 96 13.93 -28.56 1.28
N SER A 97 14.08 -28.58 -0.04
CA SER A 97 14.31 -27.42 -0.91
C SER A 97 13.06 -26.92 -1.68
N GLY A 98 11.94 -27.63 -1.60
CA GLY A 98 10.73 -27.38 -2.38
C GLY A 98 9.48 -27.15 -1.52
N ILE A 99 8.54 -26.39 -2.08
CA ILE A 99 7.20 -26.16 -1.53
C ILE A 99 6.19 -26.50 -2.62
N SER A 100 5.20 -27.31 -2.27
CA SER A 100 4.04 -27.63 -3.10
C SER A 100 2.77 -27.17 -2.38
N ILE A 101 1.90 -26.46 -3.08
CA ILE A 101 0.63 -25.96 -2.57
C ILE A 101 -0.49 -26.44 -3.50
N ALA A 102 -1.38 -27.26 -2.98
CA ALA A 102 -2.65 -27.57 -3.63
C ALA A 102 -3.72 -26.60 -3.12
N LEU A 103 -4.35 -25.89 -4.04
CA LEU A 103 -5.45 -24.97 -3.80
C LEU A 103 -6.75 -25.59 -4.30
N LYS A 104 -7.74 -25.70 -3.42
CA LYS A 104 -9.12 -26.10 -3.74
C LYS A 104 -10.07 -24.94 -3.48
N GLY A 105 -11.06 -24.74 -4.34
CA GLY A 105 -12.08 -23.71 -4.15
C GLY A 105 -13.09 -23.69 -5.29
N TYR A 106 -13.87 -22.62 -5.34
CA TYR A 106 -14.87 -22.39 -6.39
C TYR A 106 -14.50 -21.19 -7.25
N ALA A 107 -14.57 -21.35 -8.57
CA ALA A 107 -14.25 -20.29 -9.51
C ALA A 107 -15.45 -19.32 -9.64
N GLY A 108 -15.20 -18.04 -9.44
CA GLY A 108 -16.18 -16.96 -9.60
C GLY A 108 -15.81 -16.02 -10.73
N ARG A 109 -16.82 -15.57 -11.48
CA ARG A 109 -16.68 -14.58 -12.56
C ARG A 109 -17.70 -13.46 -12.39
N TYR A 110 -17.25 -12.22 -12.58
CA TYR A 110 -18.16 -11.08 -12.56
C TYR A 110 -18.87 -10.97 -13.92
N GLU A 111 -20.20 -10.87 -13.89
CA GLU A 111 -21.04 -10.71 -15.06
C GLU A 111 -22.04 -9.55 -14.83
N ASN A 112 -22.51 -8.94 -15.92
CA ASN A 112 -23.56 -7.91 -15.90
C ASN A 112 -23.22 -6.66 -15.06
N PHE A 113 -22.07 -6.04 -15.34
CA PHE A 113 -21.74 -4.72 -14.79
C PHE A 113 -22.77 -3.69 -15.25
N ARG A 114 -23.54 -3.13 -14.31
CA ARG A 114 -24.53 -2.10 -14.58
C ARG A 114 -24.46 -0.97 -13.56
N PRO A 115 -24.80 0.28 -13.96
CA PRO A 115 -25.01 1.34 -12.98
C PRO A 115 -26.16 0.96 -12.05
N MET A 116 -26.09 1.41 -10.81
CA MET A 116 -27.15 1.24 -9.83
C MET A 116 -28.44 1.92 -10.28
N GLU A 117 -29.55 1.20 -10.22
CA GLU A 117 -30.89 1.74 -10.42
C GLU A 117 -31.57 2.02 -9.06
N MET A 118 -32.60 2.87 -9.06
CA MET A 118 -33.33 3.22 -7.83
C MET A 118 -33.89 1.98 -7.10
N ALA A 119 -34.26 0.93 -7.83
CA ALA A 119 -34.75 -0.33 -7.27
C ALA A 119 -33.68 -1.07 -6.43
N ASP A 120 -32.41 -1.01 -6.84
CA ASP A 120 -31.30 -1.70 -6.16
C ASP A 120 -30.94 -1.04 -4.81
N THR A 121 -31.36 0.21 -4.60
CA THR A 121 -31.10 0.97 -3.36
C THR A 121 -31.67 0.28 -2.13
N SER A 122 -32.83 -0.38 -2.26
CA SER A 122 -33.48 -1.11 -1.17
C SER A 122 -32.60 -2.24 -0.62
N LEU A 123 -32.05 -3.07 -1.51
CA LEU A 123 -31.15 -4.18 -1.15
C LEU A 123 -29.87 -3.70 -0.46
N LEU A 124 -29.34 -2.54 -0.87
CA LEU A 124 -28.07 -2.00 -0.35
C LEU A 124 -28.21 -1.30 1.00
N ILE A 125 -29.39 -0.74 1.28
CA ILE A 125 -29.75 -0.25 2.61
C ILE A 125 -29.89 -1.44 3.57
N ASP A 126 -30.58 -2.51 3.13
CA ASP A 126 -30.79 -3.71 3.95
C ASP A 126 -29.48 -4.43 4.30
N VAL A 127 -28.49 -4.46 3.38
CA VAL A 127 -27.16 -5.02 3.66
C VAL A 127 -26.17 -4.02 4.29
N GLY A 128 -26.63 -2.81 4.62
CA GLY A 128 -25.84 -1.80 5.35
C GLY A 128 -24.67 -1.17 4.58
N ILE A 129 -24.68 -1.26 3.25
CA ILE A 129 -23.63 -0.68 2.39
C ILE A 129 -23.85 0.83 2.19
N ILE A 130 -25.10 1.30 2.27
CA ILE A 130 -25.47 2.71 2.17
C ILE A 130 -26.24 3.12 3.43
N ASP A 131 -25.62 3.94 4.26
CA ASP A 131 -26.30 4.58 5.39
C ASP A 131 -26.92 5.91 4.95
N TYR A 132 -28.21 5.90 4.65
CA TYR A 132 -28.98 7.10 4.31
C TYR A 132 -29.28 7.99 5.53
N ASN A 133 -29.18 7.47 6.75
CA ASN A 133 -29.58 8.17 7.97
C ASN A 133 -28.46 9.06 8.54
N ASN A 134 -27.21 8.76 8.19
CA ASN A 134 -26.05 9.58 8.52
C ASN A 134 -25.55 10.32 7.27
N GLY A 135 -26.28 11.37 6.87
CA GLY A 135 -25.85 12.33 5.84
C GLY A 135 -24.36 12.69 5.98
N PRO A 136 -23.68 13.11 4.90
CA PRO A 136 -22.22 13.01 4.74
C PRO A 136 -21.51 13.35 6.04
N GLY A 137 -21.02 12.30 6.72
CA GLY A 137 -20.62 12.38 8.12
C GLY A 137 -19.76 13.59 8.38
N ASP A 138 -20.06 14.30 9.48
CA ASP A 138 -19.28 15.43 9.97
C ASP A 138 -17.81 15.02 10.07
N THR A 139 -17.07 15.31 9.02
CA THR A 139 -15.64 15.05 8.99
C THR A 139 -15.03 16.14 9.85
N PRO A 140 -14.29 15.79 10.92
CA PRO A 140 -13.66 16.80 11.75
C PRO A 140 -12.75 17.67 10.87
N ALA A 141 -12.92 18.97 10.97
CA ALA A 141 -12.16 19.95 10.18
C ALA A 141 -10.66 19.61 10.22
N PRO A 142 -9.94 19.70 9.07
CA PRO A 142 -8.55 19.31 9.01
C PRO A 142 -7.74 20.11 10.04
N LYS A 143 -7.11 19.41 11.00
CA LYS A 143 -6.22 20.03 11.98
C LYS A 143 -5.10 20.76 11.21
N PRO A 144 -4.88 22.06 11.43
CA PRO A 144 -3.85 22.79 10.71
C PRO A 144 -2.48 22.14 10.96
N ALA A 145 -1.74 21.91 9.88
CA ALA A 145 -0.40 21.32 9.95
C ALA A 145 0.47 22.14 10.91
N LYS A 146 0.98 21.49 11.97
CA LYS A 146 1.92 22.14 12.91
C LYS A 146 3.11 22.68 12.11
N LYS A 147 3.23 24.02 12.02
CA LYS A 147 4.42 24.67 11.46
C LYS A 147 5.63 24.17 12.24
N LYS A 148 6.54 23.48 11.56
CA LYS A 148 7.85 23.11 12.12
C LYS A 148 8.55 24.40 12.58
N GLY A 149 8.78 24.52 13.88
CA GLY A 149 9.39 25.70 14.48
C GLY A 149 10.80 25.93 13.94
N LYS A 150 11.12 27.18 13.62
CA LYS A 150 12.46 27.64 13.19
C LYS A 150 13.55 27.48 14.26
N ALA A 151 13.22 26.98 15.44
CA ALA A 151 14.14 26.82 16.57
C ALA A 151 15.35 25.93 16.26
N GLY A 152 15.17 24.86 15.47
CA GLY A 152 16.27 23.97 15.08
C GLY A 152 17.32 24.63 14.18
N TRP A 153 16.93 25.61 13.36
CA TRP A 153 17.85 26.35 12.50
C TRP A 153 18.65 27.40 13.27
N ILE A 154 18.06 28.01 14.30
CA ILE A 154 18.76 29.00 15.15
C ILE A 154 19.82 28.32 16.01
N LEU A 155 19.52 27.13 16.55
CA LEU A 155 20.49 26.33 17.32
C LEU A 155 21.68 25.85 16.46
N LEU A 156 21.43 25.49 15.19
CA LEU A 156 22.49 25.10 14.26
C LEU A 156 23.37 26.30 13.87
N ALA A 157 22.77 27.48 13.66
CA ALA A 157 23.51 28.70 13.35
C ALA A 157 24.39 29.18 14.53
N LEU A 158 23.94 29.00 15.78
CA LEU A 158 24.72 29.32 16.97
C LEU A 158 25.89 28.36 17.20
N LEU A 159 25.73 27.08 16.87
CA LEU A 159 26.81 26.09 16.96
C LEU A 159 27.89 26.29 15.88
N VAL A 160 27.50 26.69 14.67
CA VAL A 160 28.45 26.99 13.59
C VAL A 160 29.10 28.37 13.76
N GLY A 161 28.36 29.36 14.27
CA GLY A 161 28.89 30.70 14.59
C GLY A 161 29.78 30.75 15.82
N GLY A 162 29.51 29.91 16.83
CA GLY A 162 30.32 29.84 18.06
C GLY A 162 31.70 29.20 17.87
N ALA A 163 31.88 28.35 16.85
CA ALA A 163 33.17 27.74 16.55
C ALA A 163 34.16 28.70 15.84
N ALA A 164 33.68 29.83 15.30
CA ALA A 164 34.52 30.80 14.61
C ALA A 164 35.05 31.93 15.52
N ALA A 165 34.60 32.03 16.77
CA ALA A 165 34.98 33.11 17.70
C ALA A 165 35.98 32.68 18.81
N ALA A 166 36.49 31.44 18.77
CA ALA A 166 37.40 30.90 19.79
C ALA A 166 38.83 30.61 19.29
N SER A 167 39.25 31.17 18.14
CA SER A 167 40.63 31.02 17.63
C SER A 167 41.28 32.31 17.13
N GLY A 168 40.85 33.47 17.66
CA GLY A 168 41.46 34.78 17.38
C GLY A 168 41.82 35.50 18.67
N GLY A 169 42.94 35.11 19.28
CA GLY A 169 43.48 35.73 20.49
C GLY A 169 44.96 35.41 20.64
N LEU A 170 45.80 36.28 20.05
CA LEU A 170 47.16 36.60 20.47
C LEU A 170 47.37 38.09 20.20
#